data_AF-A0A2W1ACM3-F1
#
_entry.id   AF-A0A2W1ACM3-F1
#
_cell.length_a   1.000
_cell.length_b   1.000
_cell.length_c   1.000
_cell.angle_alpha   90.00
_cell.angle_beta   90.00
_cell.angle_gamma   90.00
#
_symmetry.space_group_name_H-M   'P 1'
#
loop_
_entity.id
_entity.type
_entity.pdbx_description
1 polymer ?
#
loop_
_entity_poly.entity_id
_entity_poly.type
_entity_poly.pdbx_seq_one_letter_code
_entity_poly.pdbx_strand_id
1 'polypeptide(L)' 'MSNQLGRRYQCDGCGTTVLCTKAGEGIIQCCDLDLELQQPRKLPSSD' A
#
# COMPACT_ATOMS: atom_id res chain seq x y z
N MET A 1 -6.64 -10.01 2.97
CA MET A 1 -5.18 -10.17 3.21
C MET A 1 -4.79 -9.35 4.43
N SER A 2 -3.92 -9.86 5.29
CA SER A 2 -3.41 -9.10 6.44
C SER A 2 -2.56 -7.91 5.99
N ASN A 3 -2.67 -6.78 6.68
CA ASN A 3 -1.77 -5.66 6.46
C ASN A 3 -0.35 -5.99 6.97
N GLN A 4 0.66 -5.44 6.29
CA GLN A 4 2.08 -5.75 6.55
C GLN A 4 2.83 -4.50 7.02
N LEU A 5 3.54 -4.62 8.14
CA LEU A 5 4.38 -3.54 8.67
C LEU A 5 5.40 -3.06 7.63
N GLY A 6 5.54 -1.73 7.50
CA GLY A 6 6.50 -1.08 6.60
C GLY A 6 6.08 -1.09 5.13
N ARG A 7 4.94 -1.69 4.78
CA ARG A 7 4.41 -1.69 3.42
C ARG A 7 3.54 -0.46 3.17
N ARG A 8 3.63 0.06 1.95
CA ARG A 8 2.74 1.11 1.46
C ARG A 8 1.60 0.50 0.67
N TYR A 9 0.41 1.03 0.88
CA TYR A 9 -0.80 0.62 0.19
C TYR A 9 -1.38 1.82 -0.55
N GLN A 10 -1.89 1.60 -1.76
CA GLN A 10 -2.40 2.66 -2.62
C GLN A 10 -3.87 2.41 -2.96
N CYS A 11 -4.68 3.47 -2.92
CA CYS A 11 -6.06 3.46 -3.34
C CYS A 11 -6.18 3.86 -4.81
N ASP A 12 -6.80 3.01 -5.62
CA ASP A 12 -7.01 3.28 -7.05
C ASP A 12 -8.13 4.29 -7.31
N GLY A 13 -9.06 4.49 -6.37
CA GLY A 13 -10.16 5.45 -6.53
C GLY A 13 -9.74 6.91 -6.39
N CYS A 14 -8.82 7.22 -5.46
CA CYS A 14 -8.42 8.59 -5.14
C CYS A 14 -6.91 8.85 -5.15
N GLY A 15 -6.07 7.83 -5.36
CA GLY A 15 -4.62 7.94 -5.38
C GLY A 15 -3.96 8.03 -4.00
N THR A 16 -4.73 7.96 -2.91
CA THR A 16 -4.20 8.01 -1.54
C THR A 16 -3.21 6.87 -1.30
N THR A 17 -2.07 7.19 -0.68
CA THR A 17 -1.07 6.19 -0.25
C THR A 17 -0.96 6.22 1.26
N VAL A 18 -0.99 5.04 1.89
CA VAL A 18 -0.82 4.89 3.35
C VAL A 18 0.35 3.96 3.66
N LEU A 19 1.05 4.21 4.77
CA LEU A 19 2.12 3.35 5.29
C LEU A 19 1.59 2.58 6.50
N CYS A 20 1.69 1.25 6.47
CA CYS A 20 1.34 0.43 7.62
C CYS A 20 2.46 0.49 8.67
N THR A 21 2.20 1.11 9.82
CA THR A 21 3.17 1.26 10.93
C THR A 21 3.00 0.20 12.03
N LYS A 22 1.97 -0.66 11.92
CA LYS A 22 1.73 -1.80 12.79
C LYS A 22 0.96 -2.88 12.02
N ALA A 23 1.52 -4.09 11.96
CA ALA A 23 0.88 -5.22 11.31
C ALA A 23 -0.37 -5.70 12.06
N GLY A 24 -1.30 -6.31 11.32
CA GLY A 24 -2.55 -6.86 11.81
C GLY A 24 -3.29 -7.63 10.72
N GLU A 25 -4.33 -8.35 11.11
CA GLU A 25 -5.05 -9.28 10.22
C GLU A 25 -6.08 -8.58 9.30
N GLY A 26 -6.36 -7.30 9.55
CA GLY A 26 -7.31 -6.51 8.78
C GLY A 26 -6.81 -6.08 7.40
N ILE A 27 -7.76 -5.81 6.52
CA ILE A 27 -7.56 -5.22 5.21
C ILE A 27 -7.69 -3.70 5.32
N ILE A 28 -6.87 -2.96 4.59
CA ILE A 28 -6.98 -1.50 4.53
C ILE A 28 -7.97 -1.15 3.43
N GLN A 29 -8.98 -0.33 3.75
CA GLN A 29 -10.00 0.12 2.79
C GLN A 29 -10.02 1.66 2.67
N CYS A 30 -10.29 2.13 1.46
CA CYS A 30 -10.53 3.53 1.13
C CYS A 30 -11.44 3.59 -0.11
N CYS A 31 -12.40 4.52 -0.12
CA CYS A 31 -13.37 4.64 -1.22
C CYS A 31 -14.17 3.33 -1.48
N ASP A 32 -14.49 2.58 -0.43
CA ASP A 32 -15.16 1.27 -0.49
C ASP A 32 -14.39 0.22 -1.33
N LEU A 33 -13.09 0.43 -1.51
CA LEU A 33 -12.17 -0.48 -2.21
C LEU A 33 -11.07 -0.95 -1.24
N ASP A 34 -10.65 -2.20 -1.42
CA ASP A 34 -9.46 -2.74 -0.77
C ASP A 34 -8.22 -2.11 -1.40
N LEU A 35 -7.31 -1.57 -0.59
CA LEU A 35 -6.08 -0.96 -1.12
C LEU A 35 -5.09 -2.05 -1.57
N GLU A 36 -4.37 -1.75 -2.65
CA GLU A 36 -3.34 -2.63 -3.18
C GLU A 36 -1.96 -2.32 -2.61
N LEU A 37 -1.11 -3.35 -2.49
CA LEU A 37 0.28 -3.19 -2.08
C LEU A 37 1.06 -2.42 -3.16
N GLN A 38 1.62 -1.27 -2.79
CA GLN A 38 2.45 -0.50 -3.70
C GLN A 38 3.74 -1.27 -4.02
N GLN A 39 3.89 -1.61 -5.29
CA GLN A 39 5.09 -2.25 -5.81
C GLN A 39 6.27 -1.27 -5.73
N PRO A 40 7.48 -1.73 -5.36
CA PRO A 40 8.67 -0.90 -5.48
C PRO A 40 8.84 -0.46 -6.93
N ARG A 41 8.95 0.85 -7.17
CA ARG A 41 9.34 1.33 -8.50
C ARG A 41 10.78 0.88 -8.75
N LYS A 42 10.99 0.11 -9.81
CA LYS A 42 12.33 -0.12 -10.36
C LYS A 42 12.81 1.21 -10.90
N LEU A 43 13.61 1.93 -10.11
CA LEU A 43 14.37 3.05 -10.65
C LEU A 43 15.42 2.45 -11.61
N PRO A 44 15.61 3.03 -12.80
CA PRO A 44 16.79 2.67 -13.59
C PRO A 44 18.01 2.91 -12.70
N SER A 45 18.96 1.97 -12.71
CA SER A 45 20.25 2.16 -12.05
C SER A 45 20.80 3.51 -12.51
N SER A 46 20.97 4.45 -11.59
CA SER A 46 21.66 5.70 -11.87
C SER A 46 23.12 5.35 -12.12
N ASP A 47 23.50 5.36 -13.40
CA ASP A 47 24.91 5.41 -13.85
C ASP A 47 25.50 6.78 -13.49
#